data_AF-A0A7W0ZQQ9-F1
#
_entry.id   AF-A0A7W0ZQQ9-F1
#
_cell.length_a   1.000
_cell.length_b   1.000
_cell.length_c   1.000
_cell.angle_alpha   90.00
_cell.angle_beta   90.00
_cell.angle_gamma   90.00
#
_symmetry.space_group_name_H-M   'P 1'
#
loop_
_entity.id
_entity.type
_entity.pdbx_description
1 polymer ?
#
loop_
_entity_poly.entity_id
_entity_poly.type
_entity_poly.pdbx_seq_one_letter_code
_entity_poly.pdbx_strand_id
1 'polypeptide(L)'
;MNCRDGLLGAARFADELGFDCAMALDVGLTGDIPGPDERDFPARLGAGPIVVFQVASCHHLHRLSDLMLRIAARDHIPVQRAVFQSYGSDGVAMIRRGVQTALLTYPTKYTHSPIETVDDTDLEHTVDLLVAFVLAGPDSERSTHDQERGLGQ
;
A
#
# COMPACT_ATOMS: atom_id res chain seq x y z
N MET A 1 1.85 10.77 9.95
CA MET A 1 0.70 11.29 9.17
C MET A 1 -0.57 10.58 9.60
N ASN A 2 -1.73 11.21 9.54
CA ASN A 2 -3.05 10.53 9.56
C ASN A 2 -3.86 11.14 8.41
N CYS A 3 -4.84 10.41 7.86
CA CYS A 3 -5.86 11.02 6.98
C CYS A 3 -6.43 12.27 7.67
N ARG A 4 -6.65 13.36 6.91
CA ARG A 4 -6.85 14.73 7.46
C ARG A 4 -7.99 14.85 8.48
N ASP A 5 -8.92 13.91 8.49
CA ASP A 5 -10.04 13.82 9.45
C ASP A 5 -9.80 12.83 10.61
N GLY A 6 -8.55 12.43 10.86
CA GLY A 6 -8.20 11.55 11.98
C GLY A 6 -8.64 10.09 11.80
N LEU A 7 -8.73 9.61 10.54
CA LEU A 7 -9.12 8.24 10.17
C LEU A 7 -10.58 7.87 10.51
N LEU A 8 -11.40 8.83 10.91
CA LEU A 8 -12.78 8.60 11.35
C LEU A 8 -13.68 8.06 10.23
N GLY A 9 -13.50 8.55 8.99
CA GLY A 9 -14.24 8.06 7.83
C GLY A 9 -13.97 6.59 7.55
N ALA A 10 -12.69 6.23 7.43
CA ALA A 10 -12.26 4.84 7.22
C ALA A 10 -12.73 3.91 8.35
N ALA A 11 -12.68 4.39 9.60
CA ALA A 11 -13.20 3.68 10.74
C ALA A 11 -14.71 3.38 10.62
N ARG A 12 -15.52 4.38 10.21
CA ARG A 12 -16.97 4.19 10.02
C ARG A 12 -17.27 3.19 8.91
N PHE A 13 -16.59 3.31 7.77
CA PHE A 13 -16.78 2.34 6.67
C PHE A 13 -16.43 0.92 7.11
N ALA A 14 -15.34 0.72 7.86
CA ALA A 14 -14.96 -0.59 8.37
C ALA A 14 -15.98 -1.17 9.36
N ASP A 15 -16.65 -0.32 10.16
CA ASP A 15 -17.64 -0.75 11.15
C ASP A 15 -19.00 -1.10 10.47
N GLU A 16 -19.34 -0.42 9.38
CA GLU A 16 -20.65 -0.55 8.70
C GLU A 16 -20.65 -1.58 7.56
N LEU A 17 -19.51 -1.80 6.91
CA LEU A 17 -19.39 -2.65 5.73
C LEU A 17 -18.51 -3.88 6.01
N GLY A 18 -18.98 -5.05 5.59
CA GLY A 18 -18.22 -6.30 5.66
C GLY A 18 -17.23 -6.41 4.49
N PHE A 19 -16.00 -5.95 4.68
CA PHE A 19 -14.93 -6.09 3.69
C PHE A 19 -14.10 -7.36 3.93
N ASP A 20 -13.89 -8.17 2.88
CA ASP A 20 -12.93 -9.29 2.92
C ASP A 20 -11.48 -8.79 2.98
N CYS A 21 -11.19 -7.72 2.24
CA CYS A 21 -9.91 -7.03 2.22
C CYS A 21 -10.08 -5.57 1.82
N ALA A 22 -9.07 -4.75 2.08
CA ALA A 22 -8.99 -3.36 1.66
C ALA A 22 -7.63 -3.06 1.01
N MET A 23 -7.64 -2.13 0.06
CA MET A 23 -6.44 -1.51 -0.47
C MET A 23 -6.50 -0.02 -0.18
N ALA A 24 -5.59 0.45 0.68
CA ALA A 24 -5.39 1.86 0.91
C ALA A 24 -4.49 2.41 -0.21
N LEU A 25 -4.95 3.46 -0.88
CA LEU A 25 -4.20 4.23 -1.87
C LEU A 25 -3.92 5.60 -1.28
N ASP A 26 -2.65 6.02 -1.27
CA ASP A 26 -2.24 7.27 -0.62
C ASP A 26 -0.94 7.83 -1.26
N VAL A 27 -0.52 9.02 -0.85
CA VAL A 27 0.74 9.66 -1.28
C VAL A 27 1.95 9.05 -0.59
N GLY A 28 2.98 8.67 -1.34
CA GLY A 28 4.20 8.08 -0.80
C GLY A 28 5.28 9.13 -0.54
N LEU A 29 5.92 9.08 0.63
CA LEU A 29 6.98 10.03 0.99
C LEU A 29 8.29 9.65 0.31
N THR A 30 8.94 10.62 -0.34
CA THR A 30 10.25 10.43 -0.99
C THR A 30 11.38 11.12 -0.23
N GLY A 31 12.58 10.53 -0.26
CA GLY A 31 13.78 11.05 0.40
C GLY A 31 14.72 11.80 -0.54
N ASP A 32 14.41 11.86 -1.83
CA ASP A 32 15.20 12.51 -2.87
C ASP A 32 14.95 14.04 -2.95
N ILE A 33 14.93 14.67 -1.77
CA ILE A 33 14.80 16.11 -1.56
C ILE A 33 15.76 16.58 -0.46
N PRO A 34 16.22 17.85 -0.45
CA PRO A 34 17.09 18.34 0.61
C PRO A 34 16.42 18.31 1.99
N GLY A 35 17.07 17.72 2.99
CA GLY A 35 16.67 17.77 4.39
C GLY A 35 16.42 16.40 5.02
N PRO A 36 15.47 15.60 4.52
CA PRO A 36 15.18 14.26 5.05
C PRO A 36 16.33 13.26 4.85
N ASP A 37 16.43 12.28 5.75
CA ASP A 37 17.36 11.17 5.60
C ASP A 37 16.76 10.11 4.67
N GLU A 38 17.52 9.67 3.66
CA GLU A 38 17.09 8.60 2.74
C GLU A 38 16.77 7.28 3.48
N ARG A 39 17.31 7.08 4.69
CA ARG A 39 16.99 5.91 5.53
C ARG A 39 15.56 5.94 6.05
N ASP A 40 15.00 7.12 6.26
CA ASP A 40 13.63 7.30 6.75
C ASP A 40 12.62 7.32 5.60
N PHE A 41 13.07 7.76 4.41
CA PHE A 41 12.27 7.85 3.19
C PHE A 41 13.03 7.23 2.02
N PRO A 42 13.03 5.89 1.89
CA PRO A 42 13.85 5.18 0.91
C PRO A 42 13.37 5.32 -0.53
N ALA A 43 12.14 5.82 -0.74
CA ALA A 43 11.54 5.96 -2.05
C ALA A 43 12.05 7.20 -2.79
N ARG A 44 12.05 7.12 -4.11
CA ARG A 44 12.47 8.18 -5.04
C ARG A 44 11.39 8.41 -6.09
N LEU A 45 11.37 9.61 -6.65
CA LEU A 45 10.50 9.96 -7.76
C LEU A 45 10.99 9.31 -9.07
N GLY A 46 10.07 8.84 -9.91
CA GLY A 46 10.34 8.19 -11.20
C GLY A 46 10.82 6.74 -11.11
N ALA A 47 10.68 6.11 -9.93
CA ALA A 47 11.11 4.73 -9.68
C ALA A 47 9.93 3.75 -9.49
N GLY A 48 8.71 4.19 -9.80
CA GLY A 48 7.48 3.41 -9.74
C GLY A 48 6.74 3.52 -8.40
N PRO A 49 5.52 2.95 -8.33
CA PRO A 49 4.71 2.85 -7.10
C PRO A 49 5.49 2.27 -5.92
N ILE A 50 5.06 2.60 -4.72
CA ILE A 50 5.65 2.13 -3.46
C ILE A 50 4.68 1.16 -2.80
N VAL A 51 5.11 -0.08 -2.62
CA VAL A 51 4.42 -1.06 -1.77
C VAL A 51 4.92 -0.88 -0.34
N VAL A 52 4.00 -0.47 0.55
CA VAL A 52 4.33 -0.18 1.95
C VAL A 52 4.02 -1.40 2.81
N PHE A 53 5.05 -1.92 3.49
CA PHE A 53 4.92 -3.11 4.34
C PHE A 53 4.49 -2.75 5.76
N GLN A 54 4.99 -1.62 6.24
CA GLN A 54 4.79 -1.21 7.62
C GLN A 54 4.78 0.30 7.71
N VAL A 55 3.91 0.79 8.58
CA VAL A 55 3.87 2.16 9.05
C VAL A 55 4.02 2.16 10.57
N ALA A 56 4.24 3.34 11.17
CA ALA A 56 4.47 3.51 12.61
C ALA A 56 3.52 2.70 13.52
N SER A 57 2.25 2.61 13.11
CA SER A 57 1.14 2.14 13.94
C SER A 57 0.60 0.76 13.55
N CYS A 58 1.00 0.19 12.41
CA CYS A 58 0.55 -1.14 11.99
C CYS A 58 1.44 -1.76 10.90
N HIS A 59 1.34 -3.09 10.80
CA HIS A 59 1.89 -3.86 9.69
C HIS A 59 0.77 -4.16 8.69
N HIS A 60 1.02 -3.93 7.41
CA HIS A 60 0.11 -4.35 6.35
C HIS A 60 0.20 -5.87 6.15
N LEU A 61 -0.86 -6.47 5.60
CA LEU A 61 -0.90 -7.92 5.45
C LEU A 61 0.12 -8.37 4.38
N HIS A 62 1.16 -9.08 4.82
CA HIS A 62 2.30 -9.47 3.99
C HIS A 62 1.88 -10.16 2.68
N ARG A 63 0.89 -11.07 2.76
CA ARG A 63 0.36 -11.78 1.58
C ARG A 63 -0.14 -10.85 0.48
N LEU A 64 -0.81 -9.75 0.82
CA LEU A 64 -1.31 -8.80 -0.18
C LEU A 64 -0.17 -7.97 -0.78
N SER A 65 0.81 -7.58 0.04
CA SER A 65 2.03 -6.91 -0.43
C SER A 65 2.85 -7.79 -1.36
N ASP A 66 3.00 -9.08 -1.04
CA ASP A 66 3.71 -10.06 -1.87
C ASP A 66 2.96 -10.37 -3.17
N LEU A 67 1.63 -10.36 -3.15
CA LEU A 67 0.82 -10.45 -4.36
C LEU A 67 1.08 -9.26 -5.28
N MET A 68 1.08 -8.03 -4.77
CA MET A 68 1.44 -6.85 -5.57
C MET A 68 2.86 -6.98 -6.16
N LEU A 69 3.85 -7.39 -5.36
CA LEU A 69 5.22 -7.55 -5.85
C LEU A 69 5.35 -8.61 -6.95
N ARG A 70 4.62 -9.72 -6.86
CA ARG A 70 4.63 -10.75 -7.90
C ARG A 70 3.92 -10.29 -9.17
N ILE A 71 2.80 -9.57 -9.04
CA ILE A 71 2.11 -8.97 -10.18
C ILE A 71 3.01 -7.97 -10.88
N ALA A 72 3.66 -7.08 -10.11
CA ALA A 72 4.62 -6.12 -10.65
C ALA A 72 5.77 -6.83 -11.38
N ALA A 73 6.31 -7.91 -10.81
CA ALA A 73 7.37 -8.70 -11.45
C ALA A 73 6.91 -9.40 -12.73
N ARG A 74 5.68 -9.94 -12.74
CA ARG A 74 5.06 -10.60 -13.90
C ARG A 74 4.80 -9.62 -15.04
N ASP A 75 4.30 -8.44 -14.71
CA ASP A 75 3.84 -7.44 -15.68
C ASP A 75 4.94 -6.39 -15.99
N HIS A 76 6.15 -6.59 -15.47
CA HIS A 76 7.30 -5.70 -15.65
C HIS A 76 7.06 -4.26 -15.19
N ILE A 77 6.26 -4.08 -14.14
CA ILE A 77 5.96 -2.78 -13.54
C ILE A 77 7.05 -2.46 -12.51
N PRO A 78 7.77 -1.32 -12.61
CA PRO A 78 8.74 -0.92 -11.60
C PRO A 78 8.02 -0.65 -10.28
N VAL A 79 8.59 -1.12 -9.17
CA VAL A 79 7.98 -0.96 -7.84
C VAL A 79 9.06 -0.82 -6.79
N GLN A 80 8.79 0.05 -5.83
CA GLN A 80 9.62 0.33 -4.68
C GLN A 80 9.02 -0.33 -3.44
N ARG A 81 9.86 -0.60 -2.43
CA ARG A 81 9.42 -1.14 -1.14
C ARG A 81 9.76 -0.13 -0.06
N ALA A 82 8.82 0.12 0.84
CA ALA A 82 9.06 1.05 1.94
C ALA A 82 8.53 0.54 3.27
N VAL A 83 9.22 0.97 4.32
CA VAL A 83 8.75 0.98 5.70
C VAL A 83 8.84 2.42 6.15
N PHE A 84 7.72 2.99 6.60
CA PHE A 84 7.69 4.38 7.04
C PHE A 84 7.58 4.47 8.56
N GLN A 85 8.58 5.08 9.21
CA GLN A 85 8.59 5.25 10.66
C GLN A 85 7.55 6.24 11.18
N SER A 86 7.14 7.21 10.35
CA SER A 86 6.14 8.23 10.70
C SER A 86 5.18 8.48 9.54
N TYR A 87 4.24 7.56 9.38
CA TYR A 87 3.22 7.63 8.33
C TYR A 87 1.92 7.03 8.84
N GLY A 88 0.81 7.44 8.26
CA GLY A 88 -0.48 6.84 8.55
C GLY A 88 -1.47 7.16 7.46
N SER A 89 -2.18 6.12 7.05
CA SER A 89 -3.24 6.16 6.07
C SER A 89 -4.51 5.55 6.65
N ASP A 90 -5.60 5.67 5.91
CA ASP A 90 -6.88 5.05 6.22
C ASP A 90 -6.78 3.52 6.43
N GLY A 91 -5.75 2.88 5.88
CA GLY A 91 -5.49 1.46 6.11
C GLY A 91 -5.24 1.11 7.57
N VAL A 92 -4.73 2.05 8.39
CA VAL A 92 -4.56 1.85 9.84
C VAL A 92 -5.90 1.62 10.53
N ALA A 93 -6.91 2.41 10.17
CA ALA A 93 -8.25 2.27 10.76
C ALA A 93 -8.91 0.96 10.34
N MET A 94 -8.77 0.59 9.06
CA MET A 94 -9.27 -0.69 8.52
C MET A 94 -8.64 -1.89 9.25
N ILE A 95 -7.31 -1.90 9.41
CA ILE A 95 -6.58 -2.97 10.13
C ILE A 95 -7.04 -3.08 11.58
N ARG A 96 -7.29 -1.95 12.26
CA ARG A 96 -7.79 -1.94 13.65
C ARG A 96 -9.19 -2.58 13.80
N ARG A 97 -9.97 -2.69 12.72
CA ARG A 97 -11.25 -3.40 12.68
C ARG A 97 -11.13 -4.87 12.23
N GLY A 98 -9.92 -5.34 11.95
CA GLY A 98 -9.68 -6.70 11.48
C GLY A 98 -9.78 -6.88 9.97
N VAL A 99 -9.87 -5.80 9.19
CA VAL A 99 -9.88 -5.88 7.72
C VAL A 99 -8.46 -6.12 7.20
N GLN A 100 -8.29 -7.16 6.38
CA GLN A 100 -7.02 -7.45 5.72
C GLN A 100 -6.65 -6.33 4.76
N THR A 101 -5.63 -5.53 5.08
CA THR A 101 -5.36 -4.29 4.34
C THR A 101 -3.94 -4.21 3.80
N ALA A 102 -3.82 -3.83 2.53
CA ALA A 102 -2.57 -3.44 1.89
C ALA A 102 -2.50 -1.92 1.72
N LEU A 103 -1.28 -1.38 1.58
CA LEU A 103 -1.05 0.03 1.27
C LEU A 103 -0.16 0.14 0.03
N LEU A 104 -0.72 0.76 -0.99
CA LEU A 104 -0.06 1.15 -2.23
C LEU A 104 0.03 2.66 -2.26
N THR A 105 1.20 3.22 -2.56
CA THR A 105 1.36 4.66 -2.67
C THR A 105 2.10 5.05 -3.92
N TYR A 106 1.91 6.28 -4.38
CA TYR A 106 2.68 6.86 -5.48
C TYR A 106 3.69 7.89 -4.93
N PRO A 107 4.95 7.87 -5.37
CA PRO A 107 5.98 8.81 -4.93
C PRO A 107 5.53 10.27 -5.09
N THR A 108 5.63 11.06 -4.01
CA THR A 108 5.26 12.47 -3.99
C THR A 108 6.28 13.29 -3.19
N LYS A 109 6.78 14.37 -3.78
CA LYS A 109 7.65 15.35 -3.11
C LYS A 109 6.83 16.47 -2.47
N TYR A 110 7.38 17.02 -1.39
CA TYR A 110 6.85 18.21 -0.70
C TYR A 110 5.40 18.04 -0.22
N THR A 111 5.03 16.82 0.21
CA THR A 111 3.70 16.51 0.72
C THR A 111 3.30 17.47 1.84
N HIS A 112 2.05 17.95 1.83
CA HIS A 112 1.50 19.01 2.70
C HIS A 112 2.05 20.42 2.48
N SER A 113 2.85 20.64 1.44
CA SER A 113 3.14 21.99 0.99
C SER A 113 2.05 22.47 0.00
N PRO A 114 1.98 23.78 -0.32
CA PRO A 114 1.08 24.29 -1.35
C PRO A 114 1.37 23.75 -2.76
N ILE A 115 2.57 23.21 -2.99
CA ILE A 115 3.02 22.69 -4.29
C ILE A 115 3.64 21.30 -4.07
N GLU A 116 2.87 20.28 -4.39
CA GLU A 116 3.33 18.89 -4.40
C GLU A 116 3.85 18.54 -5.80
N THR A 117 4.77 17.58 -5.89
CA THR A 117 5.35 17.15 -7.17
C THR A 117 5.33 15.64 -7.28
N VAL A 118 4.82 15.17 -8.41
CA VAL A 118 4.69 13.75 -8.78
C VAL A 118 5.30 13.53 -10.17
N ASP A 119 5.61 12.28 -10.50
CA ASP A 119 5.98 11.87 -11.86
C ASP A 119 4.77 11.19 -12.51
N ASP A 120 4.42 11.59 -13.72
CA ASP A 120 3.25 11.05 -14.43
C ASP A 120 3.43 9.53 -14.69
N THR A 121 4.66 9.08 -14.94
CA THR A 121 4.98 7.66 -15.15
C THR A 121 4.75 6.84 -13.88
N ASP A 122 5.05 7.42 -12.71
CA ASP A 122 4.79 6.75 -11.43
C ASP A 122 3.28 6.57 -11.21
N LEU A 123 2.47 7.55 -11.62
CA LEU A 123 1.00 7.47 -11.54
C LEU A 123 0.46 6.40 -12.49
N GLU A 124 0.93 6.37 -13.73
CA GLU A 124 0.57 5.35 -14.73
C GLU A 124 0.87 3.94 -14.20
N HIS A 125 2.10 3.71 -13.72
CA HIS A 125 2.48 2.42 -13.13
C HIS A 125 1.70 2.07 -11.86
N THR A 126 1.32 3.07 -11.06
CA THR A 126 0.45 2.85 -9.89
C THR A 126 -0.93 2.36 -10.32
N VAL A 127 -1.51 2.95 -11.37
CA VAL A 127 -2.80 2.52 -11.93
C VAL A 127 -2.68 1.12 -12.52
N ASP A 128 -1.65 0.84 -13.30
CA ASP A 128 -1.43 -0.49 -13.90
C ASP A 128 -1.35 -1.58 -12.82
N LEU A 129 -0.58 -1.34 -11.76
CA LEU A 129 -0.44 -2.28 -10.66
C LEU A 129 -1.75 -2.46 -9.89
N LEU A 130 -2.47 -1.37 -9.62
CA LEU A 130 -3.77 -1.41 -8.95
C LEU A 130 -4.78 -2.23 -9.75
N VAL A 131 -4.89 -1.99 -11.06
CA VAL A 131 -5.80 -2.72 -11.95
C VAL A 131 -5.42 -4.19 -12.01
N ALA A 132 -4.13 -4.49 -12.21
CA ALA A 132 -3.65 -5.86 -12.26
C ALA A 132 -3.89 -6.62 -10.94
N PHE A 133 -3.75 -5.95 -9.80
CA PHE A 133 -4.06 -6.49 -8.48
C PHE A 133 -5.55 -6.83 -8.32
N VAL A 134 -6.43 -5.90 -8.70
CA VAL A 134 -7.89 -6.12 -8.62
C VAL A 134 -8.32 -7.27 -9.53
N LEU A 135 -7.77 -7.35 -10.74
CA LEU A 135 -8.08 -8.43 -11.70
C LEU A 135 -7.54 -9.80 -11.27
N ALA A 136 -6.40 -9.85 -10.59
CA ALA A 136 -5.85 -11.10 -10.07
C ALA A 136 -6.69 -11.67 -8.92
N GLY A 137 -7.28 -10.78 -8.11
CA GLY A 137 -8.09 -11.14 -6.95
C GLY A 137 -7.25 -11.68 -5.78
N PRO A 138 -7.46 -11.19 -4.54
CA PRO A 138 -6.74 -11.69 -3.35
C PRO A 138 -7.12 -13.14 -2.96
N ASP A 139 -8.15 -13.68 -3.61
CA ASP A 139 -8.73 -15.00 -3.34
C ASP A 139 -8.09 -16.12 -4.17
N SER A 140 -7.38 -15.76 -5.25
CA SER A 140 -6.69 -16.70 -6.15
C SER A 140 -5.69 -17.63 -5.45
N GLU A 141 -5.34 -17.33 -4.20
CA GLU A 141 -4.42 -18.11 -3.37
C GLU A 141 -5.04 -18.78 -2.14
N ARG A 142 -6.35 -18.59 -1.85
CA ARG A 142 -7.00 -19.35 -0.76
C ARG A 142 -7.04 -20.85 -1.07
N SER A 143 -7.12 -21.19 -2.36
CA SER A 143 -7.15 -22.56 -2.87
C SER A 143 -5.86 -23.35 -2.62
N THR A 144 -4.69 -22.71 -2.57
CA THR A 144 -3.42 -23.45 -2.43
C THR A 144 -3.13 -23.86 -0.99
N HIS A 145 -3.47 -23.00 -0.01
CA HIS A 145 -3.21 -23.28 1.41
C HIS A 145 -4.30 -24.13 2.08
N ASP A 146 -5.55 -24.06 1.61
CA ASP A 146 -6.61 -24.99 2.07
C ASP A 146 -6.44 -26.40 1.47
N GLN A 147 -5.86 -26.54 0.27
CA GLN A 147 -5.54 -27.86 -0.29
C GLN A 147 -4.45 -28.60 0.50
N GLU A 148 -3.44 -27.90 1.01
CA GLU A 148 -2.37 -28.53 1.82
C GLU A 148 -2.83 -28.87 3.25
N ARG A 149 -3.84 -28.18 3.79
CA ARG A 149 -4.43 -28.50 5.11
C ARG A 149 -5.47 -29.63 5.04
N GLY A 150 -6.00 -29.94 3.86
CA GLY A 150 -6.97 -31.02 3.63
C GLY A 150 -6.36 -32.42 3.40
N LEU A 151 -5.04 -32.54 3.28
CA LEU A 151 -4.33 -33.81 3.02
C LEU A 151 -3.67 -34.43 4.26
N GLY A 152 -3.96 -33.89 5.45
CA GLY A 152 -3.37 -34.30 6.72
C GLY A 152 -4.35 -34.86 7.75
N GLN A 153 -5.54 -35.33 7.35
CA GLN A 153 -6.45 -36.11 8.20
C GLN A 153 -6.71 -37.49 7.62
#